data_AF-A0A7V1QS69-F1
#
_entry.id   AF-A0A7V1QS69-F1
#
_cell.length_a   1.000
_cell.length_b   1.000
_cell.length_c   1.000
_cell.angle_alpha   90.00
_cell.angle_beta   90.00
_cell.angle_gamma   90.00
#
_symmetry.space_group_name_H-M   'P 1'
#
loop_
_entity.id
_entity.type
_entity.pdbx_description
1 polymer ?
#
loop_
_entity_poly.entity_id
_entity_poly.type
_entity_poly.pdbx_seq_one_letter_code
_entity_poly.pdbx_strand_id
1 'polypeptide(L)'
;MDPAHARLHLEELRGRAVWLRALTPDTPRYKLWLGDLVEFTRVVFGLDSPEMAAVREVLAARLPPDADETARVRDYVRRLDRLIALIDRFIRHLPAPLTLVEQPPDGRSRPVS
;
A
#
# COMPACT_ATOMS: atom_id res chain seq x y z
N MET A 1 -11.99 -8.12 8.17
CA MET A 1 -10.68 -8.50 7.59
C MET A 1 -9.68 -8.56 8.74
N ASP A 2 -8.81 -9.56 8.76
CA ASP A 2 -7.76 -9.67 9.78
C ASP A 2 -6.67 -8.60 9.54
N PRO A 3 -6.22 -7.86 10.57
CA PRO A 3 -5.20 -6.82 10.43
C PRO A 3 -3.88 -7.28 9.80
N ALA A 4 -3.45 -8.52 10.05
CA ALA A 4 -2.23 -9.06 9.44
C ALA A 4 -2.39 -9.22 7.92
N HIS A 5 -3.53 -9.72 7.47
CA HIS A 5 -3.86 -9.81 6.05
C HIS A 5 -3.96 -8.43 5.38
N ALA A 6 -4.56 -7.44 6.06
CA ALA A 6 -4.64 -6.08 5.55
C ALA A 6 -3.26 -5.45 5.37
N ARG A 7 -2.36 -5.68 6.34
CA ARG A 7 -0.97 -5.21 6.26
C ARG A 7 -0.21 -5.85 5.10
N LEU A 8 -0.30 -7.17 4.94
CA LEU A 8 0.34 -7.89 3.83
C LEU A 8 -0.10 -7.32 2.47
N HIS A 9 -1.39 -7.07 2.30
CA HIS A 9 -1.93 -6.53 1.05
C HIS A 9 -1.41 -5.10 0.77
N LEU A 10 -1.26 -4.26 1.80
CA LEU A 10 -0.64 -2.94 1.64
C LEU A 10 0.84 -3.05 1.26
N GLU A 11 1.58 -3.99 1.84
CA GLU A 11 2.98 -4.26 1.48
C GLU A 11 3.11 -4.74 0.03
N GLU A 12 2.18 -5.56 -0.47
CA GLU A 12 2.10 -5.94 -1.88
C GLU A 12 1.80 -4.75 -2.80
N LEU A 13 0.81 -3.93 -2.45
CA LEU A 13 0.46 -2.73 -3.21
C LEU A 13 1.65 -1.76 -3.27
N ARG A 14 2.36 -1.58 -2.15
CA ARG A 14 3.59 -0.81 -2.06
C ARG A 14 4.68 -1.37 -2.98
N GLY A 15 4.90 -2.68 -2.95
CA GLY A 15 5.89 -3.35 -3.81
C GLY A 15 5.59 -3.16 -5.29
N ARG A 16 4.31 -3.29 -5.69
CA ARG A 16 3.86 -3.03 -7.07
C ARG A 16 4.10 -1.59 -7.51
N ALA A 17 3.97 -0.62 -6.60
CA ALA A 17 4.22 0.79 -6.90
C ALA A 17 5.67 1.06 -7.33
N VAL A 18 6.65 0.33 -6.77
CA VAL A 18 8.06 0.46 -7.17
C VAL A 18 8.24 0.07 -8.64
N TRP A 19 7.60 -1.01 -9.08
CA TRP A 19 7.64 -1.45 -10.48
C TRP A 19 6.93 -0.47 -11.42
N LEU A 20 5.79 0.07 -10.99
CA LEU A 20 5.04 1.07 -11.76
C LEU A 20 5.90 2.31 -12.06
N ARG A 21 6.78 2.72 -11.14
CA ARG A 21 7.66 3.89 -11.33
C ARG A 21 8.53 3.83 -12.59
N ALA A 22 8.84 2.62 -13.08
CA ALA A 22 9.61 2.42 -14.30
C ALA A 22 8.77 2.47 -15.59
N LEU A 23 7.44 2.56 -15.49
CA LEU A 23 6.53 2.61 -16.62
C LEU A 23 6.18 4.04 -17.01
N THR A 24 5.63 4.18 -18.21
CA THR A 24 5.02 5.42 -18.67
C THR A 24 3.73 5.74 -17.90
N PRO A 25 3.35 7.02 -17.82
CA PRO A 25 2.07 7.44 -17.25
C PRO A 25 0.87 6.77 -17.94
N ASP A 26 -0.25 6.68 -17.22
CA ASP A 26 -1.57 6.29 -17.73
C ASP A 26 -1.69 4.87 -18.34
N THR A 27 -0.69 4.02 -18.11
CA THR A 27 -0.76 2.60 -18.53
C THR A 27 -1.96 1.89 -17.90
N PRO A 28 -2.54 0.88 -18.57
CA PRO A 28 -3.64 0.09 -18.00
C PRO A 28 -3.30 -0.49 -16.62
N ARG A 29 -2.04 -0.88 -16.42
CA ARG A 29 -1.55 -1.44 -15.15
C ARG A 29 -1.56 -0.43 -14.01
N TYR A 30 -1.20 0.82 -14.28
CA TYR A 30 -1.30 1.89 -13.29
C TYR A 30 -2.76 2.14 -12.89
N LYS A 31 -3.67 2.18 -13.87
CA LYS A 31 -5.12 2.37 -13.60
C LYS A 31 -5.71 1.24 -12.76
N LEU A 32 -5.35 -0.01 -13.07
CA LEU A 32 -5.77 -1.18 -12.28
C LEU A 32 -5.24 -1.09 -10.85
N TRP A 33 -3.96 -0.78 -10.67
CA TRP A 33 -3.36 -0.63 -9.35
C TRP A 33 -4.01 0.50 -8.52
N LEU A 34 -4.38 1.62 -9.16
CA LEU A 34 -5.15 2.67 -8.50
C LEU A 34 -6.53 2.17 -8.04
N GLY A 35 -7.20 1.39 -8.90
CA GLY A 35 -8.46 0.73 -8.56
C GLY A 35 -8.33 -0.18 -7.34
N ASP A 36 -7.29 -1.02 -7.33
CA ASP A 36 -6.99 -1.91 -6.20
C ASP A 36 -6.75 -1.13 -4.91
N LEU A 37 -5.97 -0.05 -4.95
CA LEU A 37 -5.70 0.79 -3.77
C LEU A 37 -6.98 1.45 -3.24
N VAL A 38 -7.81 2.01 -4.12
CA VAL A 38 -9.08 2.64 -3.75
C VAL A 38 -10.02 1.62 -3.13
N GLU A 39 -10.18 0.46 -3.77
CA GLU A 39 -11.06 -0.60 -3.28
C GLU A 39 -10.57 -1.17 -1.95
N PHE A 40 -9.27 -1.44 -1.82
CA PHE A 40 -8.66 -1.85 -0.57
C PHE A 40 -8.95 -0.84 0.55
N THR A 41 -8.69 0.45 0.28
CA THR A 41 -8.87 1.50 1.29
C THR A 41 -10.34 1.60 1.74
N ARG A 42 -11.27 1.51 0.78
CA ARG A 42 -12.72 1.48 1.04
C ARG A 42 -13.12 0.28 1.91
N VAL A 43 -12.62 -0.92 1.60
CA VAL A 43 -12.97 -2.16 2.30
C VAL A 43 -12.38 -2.21 3.70
N VAL A 44 -11.13 -1.77 3.88
CA VAL A 44 -10.41 -1.89 5.16
C VAL A 44 -10.74 -0.76 6.12
N PHE A 45 -10.77 0.47 5.65
CA PHE A 45 -10.95 1.66 6.50
C PHE A 45 -12.36 2.23 6.42
N GLY A 46 -13.09 1.99 5.32
CA GLY A 46 -14.43 2.54 5.09
C GLY A 46 -14.42 3.76 4.16
N LEU A 47 -15.59 4.06 3.57
CA LEU A 47 -15.74 5.11 2.57
C LEU A 47 -15.52 6.53 3.11
N ASP A 48 -15.91 6.76 4.36
CA ASP A 48 -15.85 8.06 5.05
C ASP A 48 -14.63 8.17 5.98
N SER A 49 -13.67 7.26 5.83
CA SER A 49 -12.45 7.22 6.64
C SER A 49 -11.48 8.35 6.27
N PRO A 50 -10.64 8.80 7.21
CA PRO A 50 -9.57 9.74 6.91
C PRO A 50 -8.56 9.16 5.91
N GLU A 51 -8.34 7.85 5.91
CA GLU A 51 -7.54 7.14 4.91
C GLU A 51 -8.11 7.31 3.50
N MET A 52 -9.41 7.06 3.33
CA MET A 52 -10.07 7.23 2.04
C MET A 52 -10.07 8.69 1.58
N ALA A 53 -10.25 9.64 2.50
CA ALA A 53 -10.12 11.07 2.21
C ALA A 53 -8.71 11.43 1.71
N ALA A 54 -7.67 10.92 2.36
CA ALA A 54 -6.28 11.16 1.98
C ALA A 54 -5.95 10.57 0.60
N VAL A 55 -6.45 9.37 0.27
CA VAL A 55 -6.32 8.78 -1.08
C VAL A 55 -6.98 9.69 -2.12
N ARG A 56 -8.22 10.13 -1.88
CA ARG A 56 -8.96 11.01 -2.79
C ARG A 56 -8.23 12.33 -3.02
N GLU A 57 -7.66 12.93 -1.98
CA GLU A 57 -6.90 14.17 -2.08
C GLU A 57 -5.73 14.04 -3.06
N VAL A 58 -4.95 12.95 -2.96
CA VAL A 58 -3.82 12.70 -3.86
C VAL A 58 -4.29 12.49 -5.30
N LEU A 59 -5.43 11.80 -5.50
CA LEU A 59 -5.98 11.53 -6.84
C LEU A 59 -6.68 12.75 -7.47
N ALA A 60 -7.19 13.68 -6.66
CA ALA A 60 -7.85 14.90 -7.12
C ALA A 60 -6.86 15.92 -7.70
N ALA A 61 -5.57 15.86 -7.34
CA ALA A 61 -4.55 16.70 -7.92
C ALA A 61 -4.41 16.38 -9.42
N ARG A 62 -4.89 17.26 -10.30
CA ARG A 62 -4.82 17.09 -11.76
C ARG A 62 -3.82 18.08 -12.37
N LEU A 63 -3.13 17.62 -13.40
CA LEU A 63 -2.42 18.51 -14.31
C LEU A 63 -3.42 19.22 -15.23
N PRO A 64 -3.04 20.40 -15.77
CA PRO A 64 -3.72 21.00 -16.90
C PRO A 64 -3.85 20.00 -18.07
N PRO A 65 -4.95 20.05 -18.84
CA PRO A 65 -5.19 19.11 -19.94
C PRO A 65 -4.18 19.26 -21.09
N ASP A 66 -3.51 20.41 -21.18
CA ASP A 66 -2.49 20.78 -22.16
C ASP A 66 -1.05 20.57 -21.65
N ALA A 67 -0.88 19.92 -20.50
CA ALA A 67 0.45 19.62 -19.97
C ALA A 67 1.25 18.76 -20.94
N ASP A 68 2.50 19.17 -21.20
CA ASP A 68 3.43 18.42 -22.04
C ASP A 68 3.79 17.06 -21.44
N GLU A 69 4.42 16.21 -22.24
CA GLU A 69 4.82 14.85 -21.85
C GLU A 69 5.75 14.84 -20.62
N THR A 70 6.67 15.81 -20.51
CA THR A 70 7.61 15.90 -19.38
C THR A 70 6.87 16.24 -18.08
N ALA A 71 5.92 17.17 -18.14
CA ALA A 71 5.07 17.53 -17.02
C ALA A 71 4.22 16.34 -16.58
N ARG A 72 3.63 15.59 -17.53
CA ARG A 72 2.87 14.37 -17.25
C ARG A 72 3.69 13.30 -16.56
N VAL A 73 4.90 13.03 -17.03
CA VAL A 73 5.83 12.06 -16.39
C VAL A 73 6.19 12.52 -14.98
N ARG A 74 6.47 13.81 -14.80
CA ARG A 74 6.81 14.37 -13.47
C ARG A 74 5.64 14.26 -12.50
N ASP A 75 4.42 14.60 -12.92
CA ASP A 75 3.23 14.45 -12.07
C ASP A 75 2.96 12.99 -11.74
N TYR A 76 3.10 12.10 -12.72
CA TYR A 76 2.95 10.67 -12.52
C TYR A 76 3.87 10.15 -11.41
N VAL A 77 5.18 10.43 -11.51
CA VAL A 77 6.16 10.01 -10.49
C VAL A 77 5.85 10.66 -9.14
N ARG A 78 5.55 11.96 -9.12
CA ARG A 78 5.18 12.68 -7.89
C ARG A 78 3.95 12.08 -7.21
N ARG A 79 2.93 11.74 -7.98
CA ARG A 79 1.68 11.17 -7.47
C ARG A 79 1.93 9.77 -6.91
N LEU A 80 2.69 8.96 -7.62
CA LEU A 80 3.09 7.63 -7.16
C LEU A 80 3.85 7.70 -5.84
N ASP A 81 4.79 8.65 -5.71
CA ASP A 81 5.55 8.88 -4.47
C ASP A 81 4.64 9.28 -3.29
N ARG A 82 3.65 10.15 -3.53
CA ARG A 82 2.66 10.52 -2.50
C ARG A 82 1.81 9.33 -2.08
N LEU A 83 1.38 8.48 -3.03
CA LEU A 83 0.60 7.29 -2.73
C LEU A 83 1.43 6.23 -1.97
N ILE A 84 2.71 6.04 -2.33
CA ILE A 84 3.61 5.15 -1.59
C ILE A 84 3.77 5.62 -0.14
N ALA A 85 4.03 6.92 0.08
CA ALA A 85 4.17 7.47 1.43
C ALA A 85 2.89 7.29 2.27
N LEU A 86 1.74 7.36 1.61
CA LEU A 86 0.42 7.21 2.22
C LEU A 86 0.14 5.73 2.57
N ILE A 87 0.48 4.79 1.69
CA ILE A 87 0.49 3.35 1.99
C ILE A 87 1.43 3.04 3.16
N ASP A 88 2.63 3.61 3.18
CA ASP A 88 3.58 3.45 4.30
C ASP A 88 3.00 3.94 5.63
N ARG A 89 2.23 5.03 5.61
CA ARG A 89 1.51 5.51 6.78
C ARG A 89 0.44 4.52 7.23
N PHE A 90 -0.33 3.95 6.30
CA PHE A 90 -1.38 2.97 6.61
C PHE A 90 -0.79 1.70 7.23
N ILE A 91 0.32 1.20 6.67
CA ILE A 91 1.05 0.03 7.20
C ILE A 91 1.47 0.26 8.66
N ARG A 92 1.92 1.46 9.02
CA ARG A 92 2.32 1.79 10.41
C ARG A 92 1.14 1.87 11.39
N HIS A 93 -0.07 2.15 10.92
CA HIS A 93 -1.26 2.22 11.76
C HIS A 93 -1.92 0.85 11.99
N LEU A 94 -1.67 -0.12 11.10
CA LEU A 94 -2.15 -1.48 11.30
C LEU A 94 -1.22 -2.22 12.27
N PRO A 95 -1.78 -2.94 13.27
CA PRO A 95 -0.97 -3.71 14.20
C PRO A 95 -0.11 -4.71 13.42
N ALA A 96 1.18 -4.79 13.78
CA ALA A 96 2.08 -5.76 13.18
C ALA A 96 1.55 -7.18 13.45
N PRO A 97 1.65 -8.12 12.49
CA PRO A 97 1.32 -9.51 12.73
C PRO A 97 2.13 -9.99 13.94
N LEU A 98 1.44 -10.46 14.98
CA LEU A 98 2.09 -11.14 16.09
C LEU A 98 2.77 -12.38 15.49
N THR A 99 4.10 -12.35 15.38
CA THR A 99 4.85 -13.55 15.07
C THR A 99 4.81 -14.41 16.32
N LEU A 100 3.81 -15.29 16.42
CA LEU A 100 3.86 -16.40 17.37
C LEU A 100 4.95 -17.34 16.87
N VAL A 101 6.18 -17.07 17.30
CA VAL A 101 7.23 -18.08 17.26
C VAL A 101 6.77 -19.12 18.28
N GLU A 102 6.20 -20.23 17.80
CA GLU A 102 6.08 -21.43 18.63
C GLU A 102 7.49 -21.77 19.10
N GLN A 103 7.82 -21.39 20.33
CA GLN A 103 8.97 -21.95 21.00
C GLN A 103 8.70 -23.47 21.05
N PRO A 104 9.55 -24.30 20.43
CA PRO A 104 9.45 -25.73 20.65
C PRO A 104 9.50 -25.96 22.17
N PRO A 105 8.63 -26.82 22.73
CA PRO A 105 8.61 -27.05 24.17
C PRO A 105 10.02 -27.41 24.62
N ASP A 106 10.53 -26.62 25.55
CA ASP A 106 11.87 -26.78 26.13
C ASP A 106 12.02 -28.23 26.57
N GLY A 107 12.72 -29.01 25.75
CA GLY A 107 12.97 -30.43 25.99
C GLY A 107 13.96 -30.60 27.12
N ARG A 108 13.53 -30.38 28.36
CA ARG A 108 14.28 -30.77 29.56
C ARG A 108 13.46 -31.72 30.41
N SER A 109 13.81 -33.00 30.33
CA SER A 109 14.48 -33.72 31.43
C SER A 109 14.16 -35.21 31.35
N ARG A 110 15.19 -36.04 31.11
CA ARG A 110 15.33 -37.28 31.88
C ARG A 110 16.79 -37.46 32.26
N PRO A 111 17.11 -37.63 33.56
CA PRO A 111 18.39 -38.23 33.93
C PRO A 111 18.30 -39.70 33.55
N VAL A 112 19.27 -40.19 32.80
CA VAL A 112 19.48 -41.63 32.64
C VAL A 112 20.71 -41.95 33.46
N SER A 113 20.43 -42.73 34.51
CA SER A 113 21.26 -43.55 35.40
C SER A 113 22.77 -43.42 35.38
#